data_AF-A0A4R4E5Z4-F1
#
_entry.id   AF-A0A4R4E5Z4-F1
#
_cell.length_a   1.000
_cell.length_b   1.000
_cell.length_c   1.000
_cell.angle_alpha   90.00
_cell.angle_beta   90.00
_cell.angle_gamma   90.00
#
_symmetry.space_group_name_H-M   'P 1'
#
loop_
_entity.id
_entity.type
_entity.pdbx_description
1 polymer ?
#
loop_
_entity_poly.entity_id
_entity_poly.type
_entity_poly.pdbx_seq_one_letter_code
_entity_poly.pdbx_strand_id
1 'polypeptide(L)'
;MKKWIVIFIILGLLFLTNPTKDEYVSWMKDKSTANSGQIEKGLVSVFGNFIYGGTTTSTNLYLFSIFETKLDTDKPYRVIGIFKNFIPINF
;
A
#
# COMPACT_ATOMS: atom_id res chain seq x y z
N MET A 1 9.20 30.38 -16.06
CA MET A 1 8.44 29.42 -16.90
C MET A 1 9.01 28.00 -16.84
N LYS A 2 10.30 27.75 -17.13
CA LYS A 2 10.89 26.39 -17.10
C LYS A 2 10.74 25.62 -15.77
N LYS A 3 10.83 26.29 -14.62
CA LYS A 3 10.68 25.65 -13.29
C LYS A 3 9.29 25.03 -13.06
N TRP A 4 8.25 25.63 -13.64
CA TRP A 4 6.87 25.15 -13.53
C TRP A 4 6.66 23.87 -14.36
N ILE A 5 7.27 23.80 -15.55
CA ILE A 5 7.25 22.59 -16.38
C ILE A 5 7.82 21.38 -15.64
N VAL A 6 8.95 21.56 -14.95
CA VAL A 6 9.57 20.47 -14.16
C VAL A 6 8.63 20.01 -13.04
N ILE A 7 7.99 20.94 -12.35
CA ILE A 7 7.02 20.63 -11.29
C ILE A 7 5.82 19.84 -11.83
N PHE A 8 5.25 20.26 -12.98
CA PHE A 8 4.13 19.54 -13.60
C PHE A 8 4.53 18.13 -14.06
N ILE A 9 5.76 17.95 -14.56
CA ILE A 9 6.28 16.63 -14.93
C ILE A 9 6.37 15.72 -13.68
N ILE A 10 6.91 16.24 -12.58
CA ILE A 10 7.04 15.47 -11.32
C ILE A 10 5.65 15.08 -10.78
N LEU A 11 4.69 16.00 -10.80
CA LEU A 11 3.32 15.73 -10.36
C LEU A 11 2.61 14.71 -11.27
N GLY A 12 2.82 14.80 -12.58
CA GLY A 12 2.30 13.82 -13.54
C GLY A 12 2.88 12.43 -13.32
N LEU A 13 4.19 12.33 -13.05
CA LEU A 13 4.85 11.06 -12.72
C LEU A 13 4.32 10.48 -11.41
N LEU A 14 4.13 11.31 -10.38
CA LEU A 14 3.54 10.89 -9.10
C LEU A 14 2.13 10.31 -9.30
N PHE A 15 1.30 10.98 -10.08
CA PHE A 15 -0.05 10.50 -10.38
C PHE A 15 -0.05 9.18 -11.15
N LEU A 16 0.77 9.05 -12.18
CA LEU A 16 0.85 7.83 -13.01
C LEU A 16 1.49 6.64 -12.30
N THR A 17 2.33 6.89 -11.29
CA THR A 17 3.03 5.85 -10.53
C THR A 17 2.42 5.61 -9.16
N ASN A 18 1.28 6.25 -8.86
CA ASN A 18 0.53 6.01 -7.65
C ASN A 18 -0.05 4.58 -7.70
N PRO A 19 0.37 3.68 -6.78
CA PRO A 19 -0.08 2.30 -6.83
C PRO A 19 -1.58 2.17 -6.55
N THR A 20 -2.17 1.18 -7.19
CA THR A 20 -3.57 0.79 -7.01
C THR A 20 -3.75 -0.13 -5.81
N LYS A 21 -5.02 -0.33 -5.40
CA LYS A 21 -5.38 -1.30 -4.38
C LYS A 21 -4.89 -2.70 -4.74
N ASP A 22 -5.05 -3.12 -6.00
CA ASP A 22 -4.65 -4.45 -6.47
C ASP A 22 -3.13 -4.67 -6.37
N GLU A 23 -2.34 -3.66 -6.73
CA GLU A 23 -0.88 -3.69 -6.57
C GLU A 23 -0.47 -3.80 -5.09
N TYR A 24 -1.19 -3.11 -4.20
CA TYR A 24 -0.97 -3.25 -2.76
C TYR A 24 -1.23 -4.68 -2.28
N VAL A 25 -2.33 -5.32 -2.73
CA VAL A 25 -2.63 -6.72 -2.41
C VAL A 25 -1.50 -7.64 -2.89
N SER A 26 -1.04 -7.43 -4.12
CA SER A 26 0.03 -8.24 -4.69
C SER A 26 1.34 -8.07 -3.91
N TRP A 27 1.73 -6.84 -3.59
CA TRP A 27 2.94 -6.57 -2.82
C TRP A 27 2.88 -7.19 -1.42
N MET A 28 1.74 -7.05 -0.74
CA MET A 28 1.49 -7.66 0.55
C MET A 28 1.65 -9.20 0.43
N LYS A 29 1.19 -9.82 -0.67
CA LYS A 29 1.20 -11.28 -0.88
C LYS A 29 2.63 -11.77 -1.03
N ASP A 30 3.41 -11.06 -1.84
CA ASP A 30 4.82 -11.34 -2.06
C ASP A 30 5.61 -11.16 -0.76
N LYS A 31 5.29 -10.15 0.05
CA LYS A 31 5.92 -9.94 1.37
C LYS A 31 5.65 -11.08 2.35
N SER A 32 4.42 -11.60 2.39
CA SER A 32 4.04 -12.70 3.27
C SER A 32 4.74 -14.02 2.91
N THR A 33 4.90 -14.29 1.60
CA THR A 33 5.56 -15.52 1.11
C THR A 33 7.09 -15.45 1.21
N ALA A 34 7.67 -14.28 0.98
CA ALA A 34 9.12 -14.08 1.01
C ALA A 34 9.75 -14.14 2.41
N ASN A 35 8.97 -13.96 3.48
CA ASN A 35 9.51 -13.83 4.85
C ASN A 35 8.89 -14.83 5.84
N SER A 36 8.63 -16.05 5.37
CA SER A 36 8.09 -17.18 6.12
C SER A 36 8.84 -17.56 7.42
N GLY A 37 9.97 -16.92 7.74
CA GLY A 37 10.70 -17.10 8.99
C GLY A 37 10.35 -16.12 10.13
N GLN A 38 9.92 -14.88 9.86
CA GLN A 38 9.78 -13.84 10.91
C GLN A 38 8.72 -12.76 10.66
N ILE A 39 8.12 -12.65 9.47
CA ILE A 39 7.04 -11.68 9.26
C ILE A 39 5.74 -12.26 9.84
N GLU A 40 5.55 -11.87 11.11
CA GLU A 40 4.35 -11.84 11.93
C GLU A 40 3.15 -12.58 11.34
N LYS A 41 2.72 -13.63 12.05
CA LYS A 41 1.48 -14.39 11.84
C LYS A 41 0.26 -13.50 11.53
N GLY A 42 0.27 -12.24 11.95
CA GLY A 42 -0.73 -11.23 11.62
C GLY A 42 -0.82 -10.84 10.15
N LEU A 43 0.27 -10.84 9.37
CA LEU A 43 0.21 -10.53 7.94
C LEU A 43 -0.42 -11.68 7.14
N VAL A 44 -0.11 -12.93 7.53
CA VAL A 44 -0.61 -14.16 6.87
C VAL A 44 -2.09 -14.40 7.15
N SER A 45 -2.55 -14.21 8.40
CA SER A 45 -3.98 -14.32 8.74
C SER A 45 -4.82 -13.30 7.97
N VAL A 46 -4.27 -12.11 7.80
CA VAL A 46 -4.93 -11.00 7.10
C VAL A 46 -4.97 -11.23 5.61
N PHE A 47 -3.96 -11.86 5.02
CA PHE A 47 -4.02 -12.31 3.63
C PHE A 47 -5.16 -13.26 3.36
N GLY A 48 -5.35 -14.24 4.26
CA GLY A 48 -6.49 -15.14 4.21
C GLY A 48 -7.79 -14.35 4.13
N ASN A 49 -7.97 -13.37 5.00
CA ASN A 49 -9.17 -12.52 5.05
C ASN A 49 -9.26 -11.47 3.93
N PHE A 50 -8.14 -10.97 3.39
CA PHE A 50 -8.10 -9.94 2.35
C PHE A 50 -8.73 -10.46 1.05
N ILE A 51 -8.43 -11.70 0.69
CA ILE A 51 -8.99 -12.39 -0.48
C ILE A 51 -10.53 -12.49 -0.36
N TYR A 52 -11.09 -12.47 0.86
CA TYR A 52 -12.54 -12.56 1.13
C TYR A 52 -13.25 -11.21 1.29
N GLY A 53 -12.59 -10.07 0.98
CA GLY A 53 -13.33 -8.95 0.37
C GLY A 53 -13.86 -7.82 1.27
N GLY A 54 -13.20 -7.43 2.38
CA GLY A 54 -13.69 -6.27 3.15
C GLY A 54 -12.74 -5.51 4.07
N THR A 55 -11.53 -6.00 4.31
CA THR A 55 -10.69 -5.47 5.41
C THR A 55 -9.76 -4.34 4.99
N THR A 56 -9.67 -4.04 3.69
CA THR A 56 -8.75 -3.01 3.17
C THR A 56 -9.45 -1.84 2.52
N THR A 57 -9.22 -0.69 3.15
CA THR A 57 -9.59 0.62 2.66
C THR A 57 -8.41 1.22 1.92
N SER A 58 -8.66 1.71 0.70
CA SER A 58 -7.68 2.45 -0.09
C SER A 58 -8.16 3.89 -0.22
N THR A 59 -7.36 4.84 0.26
CA THR A 59 -7.60 6.27 0.10
C THR A 59 -6.61 6.82 -0.90
N ASN A 60 -7.06 7.13 -2.11
CA ASN A 60 -6.23 7.74 -3.15
C ASN A 60 -6.20 9.26 -2.96
N LEU A 61 -5.01 9.82 -2.75
CA LEU A 61 -4.75 11.25 -2.55
C LEU A 61 -4.07 11.88 -3.79
N TYR A 62 -4.31 11.32 -4.97
CA TYR A 62 -3.75 11.65 -6.29
C TYR A 62 -2.25 11.36 -6.43
N LEU A 63 -1.40 11.87 -5.53
CA LEU A 63 0.06 11.72 -5.61
C LEU A 63 0.58 10.46 -4.89
N PHE A 64 -0.19 9.98 -3.92
CA PHE A 64 0.07 8.79 -3.15
C PHE A 64 -1.27 8.20 -2.71
N SER A 65 -1.23 6.95 -2.25
CA SER A 65 -2.39 6.28 -1.69
C SER A 65 -2.08 5.80 -0.28
N ILE A 66 -3.07 5.83 0.59
CA ILE A 66 -2.98 5.22 1.92
C ILE A 66 -3.81 3.94 1.88
N PHE A 67 -3.17 2.83 2.21
CA PHE A 67 -3.80 1.54 2.36
C PHE A 67 -3.90 1.23 3.84
N GLU A 68 -5.13 1.11 4.32
CA GLU A 68 -5.42 0.68 5.68
C GLU A 68 -5.96 -0.74 5.62
N THR A 69 -5.36 -1.64 6.38
CA THR A 69 -5.82 -3.02 6.50
C THR A 69 -6.16 -3.28 7.96
N LYS A 70 -7.43 -3.52 8.24
CA LYS A 70 -7.88 -3.90 9.58
C LYS A 70 -7.54 -5.38 9.79
N LEU A 71 -6.62 -5.63 10.70
CA LEU A 71 -6.43 -6.97 11.26
C LEU A 71 -7.44 -7.10 12.41
N ASP A 72 -7.78 -8.32 12.85
CA ASP A 72 -8.60 -8.55 14.06
C ASP A 72 -7.89 -8.10 15.38
N THR A 73 -6.90 -7.21 15.25
CA THR A 73 -6.13 -6.57 16.30
C THR A 73 -6.59 -5.12 16.42
N ASP A 74 -6.50 -4.54 17.62
CA ASP A 74 -6.95 -3.15 17.90
C ASP A 74 -6.30 -2.06 17.04
N LYS A 75 -5.22 -2.37 16.30
CA LYS A 75 -4.49 -1.42 15.46
C LYS A 75 -4.59 -1.80 13.98
N PRO A 76 -5.10 -0.90 13.11
CA PRO A 76 -5.06 -1.13 11.68
C PRO A 76 -3.62 -0.99 11.16
N TYR A 77 -3.25 -1.91 10.27
CA TYR A 77 -2.01 -1.85 9.52
C TYR A 77 -2.11 -0.75 8.46
N ARG A 78 -1.16 0.19 8.44
CA ARG A 78 -1.18 1.33 7.51
C ARG A 78 0.05 1.36 6.63
N VAL A 79 -0.18 1.51 5.33
CA VAL A 79 0.88 1.55 4.32
C VAL A 79 0.65 2.73 3.38
N ILE A 80 1.70 3.52 3.15
CA ILE A 80 1.70 4.51 2.07
C ILE A 80 2.17 3.85 0.78
N GLY A 81 1.38 3.99 -0.28
CA GLY A 81 1.80 3.73 -1.64
C GLY A 81 2.24 5.00 -2.35
N ILE A 82 3.46 5.04 -2.84
CA ILE A 82 3.98 6.15 -3.66
C ILE A 82 5.04 5.62 -4.62
N PHE A 83 5.09 6.11 -5.86
CA PHE A 83 6.08 5.67 -6.86
C PHE A 83 6.20 4.15 -7.03
N LYS A 84 5.08 3.42 -7.04
CA LYS A 84 5.04 1.93 -7.03
C LYS A 84 5.75 1.27 -5.84
N ASN A 85 6.07 2.01 -4.80
CA ASN A 85 6.63 1.52 -3.57
C ASN A 85 5.59 1.55 -2.46
N PHE A 86 5.74 0.64 -1.51
CA PHE A 86 4.85 0.49 -0.35
C PHE A 86 5.66 0.64 0.92
N ILE A 87 5.30 1.64 1.73
CA ILE A 87 6.02 2.04 2.95
C ILE A 87 5.09 1.83 4.14
N PRO A 88 5.33 0.83 4.99
CA PRO A 88 4.59 0.64 6.24
C PRO A 88 4.82 1.81 7.20
N ILE A 89 3.73 2.38 7.72
CA ILE A 89 3.77 3.47 8.70
C ILE A 89 3.47 2.96 10.11
N ASN A 90 2.65 1.91 10.21
CA ASN A 90 2.23 1.34 11.49
C ASN A 90 2.02 -0.16 11.37
N PHE A 91 2.58 -0.90 12.34
CA PHE A 91 2.40 -2.33 12.56
C PHE A 91 1.46 -2.55 13.77
#